data_AF-A0A126Z6L9-F1
#
_entry.id   AF-A0A126Z6L9-F1
#
_cell.length_a   1.000
_cell.length_b   1.000
_cell.length_c   1.000
_cell.angle_alpha   90.00
_cell.angle_beta   90.00
_cell.angle_gamma   90.00
#
_symmetry.space_group_name_H-M   'P 1'
#
loop_
_entity.id
_entity.type
_entity.pdbx_description
1 polymer ?
#
loop_
_entity_poly.entity_id
_entity_poly.type
_entity_poly.pdbx_seq_one_letter_code
_entity_poly.pdbx_strand_id
1 'polypeptide(L)'
;MSSVDIKATPRKSSSRAKTNTDQLVRLNVNLNSETADALKEIADHRGISFTEAVRRAISVYKFIDEETQEGRRIQTVSPDRSDVRELVLM
;
A
#
# COMPACT_ATOMS: atom_id res chain seq x y z
N MET A 1 -67.43 -8.59 -2.29
CA MET A 1 -66.19 -8.68 -1.48
C MET A 1 -65.07 -9.07 -2.44
N SER A 2 -64.34 -8.08 -2.96
CA SER A 2 -63.29 -8.28 -3.96
C SER A 2 -61.97 -8.57 -3.25
N SER A 3 -61.35 -9.71 -3.60
CA SER A 3 -60.05 -10.12 -3.10
C SER A 3 -58.96 -9.15 -3.56
N VAL A 4 -58.10 -8.76 -2.62
CA VAL A 4 -56.94 -7.89 -2.85
C VAL A 4 -55.76 -8.74 -3.31
N ASP A 5 -55.27 -8.48 -4.52
CA ASP A 5 -54.01 -9.03 -5.03
C ASP A 5 -52.81 -8.43 -4.27
N ILE A 6 -52.14 -9.24 -3.43
CA ILE A 6 -50.89 -8.85 -2.78
C ILE A 6 -49.75 -9.01 -3.79
N LYS A 7 -49.35 -7.90 -4.41
CA LYS A 7 -48.14 -7.83 -5.24
C LYS A 7 -46.90 -7.92 -4.36
N ALA A 8 -46.28 -9.11 -4.30
CA ALA A 8 -44.99 -9.31 -3.64
C ALA A 8 -43.91 -8.50 -4.36
N THR A 9 -43.32 -7.54 -3.66
CA THR A 9 -42.16 -6.76 -4.11
C THR A 9 -40.91 -7.63 -4.16
N PRO A 10 -40.07 -7.54 -5.21
CA PRO A 10 -38.84 -8.31 -5.27
C PRO A 10 -37.85 -7.81 -4.19
N ARG A 11 -37.34 -8.74 -3.37
CA ARG A 11 -36.26 -8.47 -2.40
C ARG A 11 -35.06 -7.91 -3.16
N LYS A 12 -34.66 -6.69 -2.82
CA LYS A 12 -33.41 -6.06 -3.25
C LYS A 12 -32.28 -6.99 -2.81
N SER A 13 -31.72 -7.75 -3.75
CA SER A 13 -30.52 -8.54 -3.47
C SER A 13 -29.41 -7.54 -3.13
N SER A 14 -29.04 -7.50 -1.85
CA SER A 14 -27.85 -6.80 -1.41
C SER A 14 -26.68 -7.57 -1.99
N SER A 15 -26.23 -7.15 -3.18
CA SER A 15 -24.93 -7.54 -3.69
C SER A 15 -23.91 -7.12 -2.65
N ARG A 16 -23.45 -8.08 -1.84
CA ARG A 16 -22.20 -7.96 -1.08
C ARG A 16 -21.18 -7.40 -2.07
N ALA A 17 -20.79 -6.15 -1.88
CA ALA A 17 -19.69 -5.56 -2.60
C ALA A 17 -18.51 -6.50 -2.40
N LYS A 18 -18.18 -7.25 -3.46
CA LYS A 18 -16.90 -7.95 -3.53
C LYS A 18 -15.87 -6.83 -3.49
N THR A 19 -15.21 -6.66 -2.34
CA THR A 19 -14.04 -5.80 -2.24
C THR A 19 -13.10 -6.26 -3.35
N ASN A 20 -12.93 -5.41 -4.36
CA ASN A 20 -12.25 -5.74 -5.59
C ASN A 20 -10.75 -5.66 -5.32
N THR A 21 -10.22 -6.65 -4.59
CA THR A 21 -8.82 -6.73 -4.16
C THR A 21 -7.85 -6.90 -5.35
N ASP A 22 -8.36 -6.95 -6.57
CA ASP A 22 -7.62 -7.34 -7.77
C ASP A 22 -7.65 -6.29 -8.89
N GLN A 23 -8.07 -5.06 -8.59
CA GLN A 23 -8.00 -4.00 -9.60
C GLN A 23 -6.55 -3.51 -9.74
N LEU A 24 -5.81 -4.12 -10.66
CA LEU A 24 -4.46 -3.71 -11.01
C LEU A 24 -4.49 -2.30 -11.64
N VAL A 25 -3.88 -1.33 -10.99
CA VAL A 25 -3.69 0.03 -11.52
C VAL A 25 -2.32 0.11 -12.20
N ARG A 26 -2.29 0.53 -13.47
CA ARG A 26 -1.05 0.79 -14.20
C ARG A 26 -0.52 2.16 -13.81
N LEU A 27 0.71 2.21 -13.30
CA LEU A 27 1.43 3.44 -13.00
C LEU A 27 2.43 3.73 -14.13
N ASN A 28 2.44 4.99 -14.62
CA ASN A 28 3.47 5.50 -15.51
C ASN A 28 4.08 6.75 -14.87
N VAL A 29 5.36 6.71 -14.56
CA VAL A 29 6.09 7.77 -13.84
C VAL A 29 7.43 8.01 -14.51
N ASN A 30 7.85 9.26 -14.51
CA ASN A 30 9.19 9.63 -14.94
C ASN A 30 10.14 9.46 -13.75
N LEU A 31 11.23 8.73 -13.95
CA LEU A 31 12.31 8.57 -12.98
C LEU A 31 13.59 9.15 -13.59
N ASN A 32 14.41 9.83 -12.78
CA ASN A 32 15.76 10.14 -13.18
C ASN A 32 16.62 8.85 -13.17
N SER A 33 17.82 8.91 -13.77
CA SER A 33 18.70 7.75 -13.88
C SER A 33 19.05 7.15 -12.52
N GLU A 34 19.39 8.00 -11.54
CA GLU A 34 19.72 7.58 -10.18
C GLU A 34 18.60 6.77 -9.50
N THR A 35 17.35 7.24 -9.62
CA THR A 35 16.19 6.55 -9.03
C THR A 35 15.88 5.24 -9.75
N ALA A 36 16.06 5.22 -11.08
CA ALA A 36 15.87 4.00 -11.85
C ALA A 36 16.92 2.94 -11.49
N ASP A 37 18.18 3.35 -11.30
CA ASP A 37 19.28 2.48 -10.88
C ASP A 37 19.08 1.95 -9.46
N ALA A 38 18.67 2.81 -8.52
CA ALA A 38 18.34 2.40 -7.15
C ALA A 38 17.19 1.39 -7.12
N LEU A 39 16.13 1.60 -7.92
CA LEU A 39 15.03 0.66 -8.03
C LEU A 39 15.49 -0.70 -8.57
N LYS A 40 16.41 -0.69 -9.54
CA LYS A 40 17.02 -1.91 -10.10
C LYS A 40 17.88 -2.65 -9.08
N GLU A 41 18.75 -1.95 -8.36
CA GLU A 41 19.57 -2.56 -7.32
C GLU A 41 18.70 -3.24 -6.25
N ILE A 42 17.64 -2.58 -5.80
CA ILE A 42 16.70 -3.15 -4.81
C ILE A 42 16.02 -4.41 -5.34
N ALA A 43 15.57 -4.38 -6.60
CA ALA A 43 14.90 -5.50 -7.25
C ALA A 43 15.84 -6.71 -7.41
N ASP A 44 17.05 -6.47 -7.90
CA ASP A 44 18.07 -7.48 -8.16
C ASP A 44 18.57 -8.11 -6.85
N HIS A 45 18.93 -7.29 -5.85
CA HIS A 45 19.43 -7.77 -4.56
C HIS A 45 18.41 -8.64 -3.82
N ARG A 46 17.11 -8.37 -4.00
CA ARG A 46 16.03 -9.11 -3.35
C ARG A 46 15.43 -10.22 -4.23
N GLY A 47 15.84 -10.34 -5.50
CA GLY A 47 15.27 -11.29 -6.45
C GLY A 47 13.78 -11.09 -6.72
N ILE A 48 13.32 -9.83 -6.80
CA ILE A 48 11.91 -9.48 -6.98
C ILE A 48 11.69 -8.63 -8.24
N SER A 49 10.46 -8.59 -8.74
CA SER A 49 10.10 -7.70 -9.86
C SER A 49 10.14 -6.22 -9.46
N PHE A 50 10.31 -5.33 -10.45
CA PHE A 50 10.18 -3.88 -10.25
C PHE A 50 8.84 -3.48 -9.61
N THR A 51 7.75 -4.09 -10.08
CA THR A 51 6.41 -3.85 -9.51
C THR A 51 6.36 -4.17 -8.02
N GLU A 52 6.97 -5.28 -7.62
CA GLU A 52 7.01 -5.70 -6.21
C GLU A 52 7.94 -4.81 -5.38
N ALA A 53 9.09 -4.41 -5.94
CA ALA A 53 9.99 -3.46 -5.31
C ALA A 53 9.29 -2.12 -5.02
N VAL A 54 8.56 -1.57 -6.01
CA VAL A 54 7.76 -0.35 -5.84
C VAL A 54 6.66 -0.55 -4.78
N ARG A 55 5.90 -1.65 -4.83
CA ARG A 55 4.86 -1.93 -3.82
C ARG A 55 5.43 -1.91 -2.40
N ARG A 56 6.55 -2.60 -2.17
CA ARG A 56 7.21 -2.64 -0.86
C ARG A 56 7.75 -1.29 -0.44
N ALA A 57 8.38 -0.55 -1.35
CA ALA A 57 8.89 0.78 -1.07
C ALA A 57 7.76 1.71 -0.60
N ILE A 58 6.62 1.70 -1.30
CA ILE A 58 5.44 2.50 -0.92
C ILE A 58 4.85 2.04 0.42
N SER A 59 4.78 0.72 0.68
CA SER A 59 4.29 0.21 1.96
C SER A 59 5.18 0.65 3.14
N VAL A 60 6.51 0.58 2.98
CA VAL A 60 7.45 1.03 4.02
C VAL A 60 7.36 2.55 4.20
N TYR A 61 7.33 3.31 3.12
CA TYR A 61 7.19 4.77 3.20
C TYR A 61 5.91 5.17 3.90
N LYS A 62 4.79 4.53 3.56
CA LYS A 62 3.50 4.76 4.21
C LYS A 62 3.56 4.51 5.71
N PHE A 63 4.15 3.39 6.14
CA PHE A 63 4.32 3.10 7.57
C PHE A 63 5.13 4.20 8.26
N ILE A 64 6.27 4.62 7.69
CA ILE A 64 7.09 5.68 8.27
C ILE A 64 6.29 6.99 8.36
N ASP A 65 5.58 7.37 7.30
CA ASP A 65 4.74 8.56 7.25
C ASP A 65 3.67 8.53 8.36
N GLU A 66 2.92 7.43 8.49
CA GLU A 66 1.90 7.26 9.54
C GLU A 66 2.50 7.37 10.95
N GLU A 67 3.62 6.70 11.22
CA GLU A 67 4.30 6.75 12.52
C GLU A 67 4.76 8.18 12.86
N THR A 68 5.32 8.89 11.89
CA THR A 68 5.77 10.28 12.09
C THR A 68 4.61 11.25 12.29
N GLN A 69 3.47 11.05 11.60
CA GLN A 69 2.26 11.86 11.80
C GLN A 69 1.66 11.64 13.20
N GLU A 70 1.80 10.44 13.77
CA GLU A 70 1.42 10.15 15.15
C GLU A 70 2.43 10.69 16.20
N GLY A 71 3.45 11.42 15.75
CA GLY A 71 4.49 12.01 16.60
C GLY A 71 5.54 11.00 17.09
N ARG A 72 5.55 9.78 16.54
CA ARG A 72 6.58 8.79 16.84
C ARG A 72 7.85 9.06 16.02
N ARG A 73 8.97 8.53 16.51
CA ARG A 73 10.29 8.64 15.86
C ARG A 73 10.74 7.28 15.39
N ILE A 74 11.21 7.21 14.15
CA ILE A 74 11.80 6.00 13.59
C ILE A 74 13.31 6.06 13.79
N GLN A 75 13.90 4.97 14.28
CA GLN A 75 15.33 4.88 14.58
C GLN A 75 15.94 3.62 14.00
N THR A 76 17.15 3.75 13.46
CA THR A 76 18.01 2.61 13.16
C THR A 76 18.97 2.40 14.33
N VAL A 77 19.14 1.16 14.73
CA VAL A 77 20.02 0.78 15.84
C VAL A 77 21.06 -0.20 15.31
N SER A 78 22.32 0.08 15.61
CA SER A 78 23.43 -0.85 15.36
C SER A 78 23.21 -2.21 16.04
N PRO A 79 23.77 -3.31 15.52
CA PRO A 79 23.55 -4.64 16.10
C PRO A 79 23.93 -4.75 17.59
N ASP A 80 24.95 -3.99 18.02
CA ASP A 80 25.44 -3.93 19.40
C ASP A 80 24.73 -2.86 20.26
N ARG A 81 23.77 -2.13 19.67
CA ARG A 81 23.00 -1.03 20.29
C ARG A 81 23.84 0.17 20.75
N SER A 82 25.08 0.28 20.30
CA SER A 82 25.97 1.38 20.68
C SER A 82 25.66 2.68 19.94
N ASP A 83 25.18 2.57 18.71
CA ASP A 83 24.80 3.67 17.83
C ASP A 83 23.30 3.63 17.50
N VAL A 84 22.61 4.72 17.79
CA VAL A 84 21.18 4.96 17.51
C VAL A 84 21.07 6.21 16.65
N ARG A 85 20.50 6.06 15.45
CA ARG A 85 20.29 7.16 14.50
C ARG A 85 18.81 7.34 14.25
N GLU A 86 18.35 8.59 14.32
CA GLU A 86 16.96 8.95 14.03
C GLU A 86 16.81 9.21 12.52
N LEU A 87 15.77 8.61 11.92
CA LEU A 87 15.38 8.87 10.55
C LEU A 87 14.57 10.17 10.52
N VAL A 88 15.12 11.21 9.90
CA VAL A 88 14.44 12.50 9.69
C VAL A 88 13.98 12.57 8.24
N LEU A 89 12.67 12.51 8.02
CA LEU A 89 12.05 12.84 6.74
C LEU A 89 11.74 14.35 6.71
N MET A 90 12.08 15.01 5.61
CA MET A 90 11.77 16.43 5.37
C MET A 90 10.56 16.60 4.46
#